data_AF-A0A2A2Q9U1-F1
#
_entry.id   AF-A0A2A2Q9U1-F1
#
_cell.length_a   1.000
_cell.length_b   1.000
_cell.length_c   1.000
_cell.angle_alpha   90.00
_cell.angle_beta   90.00
_cell.angle_gamma   90.00
#
_symmetry.space_group_name_H-M   'P 1'
#
loop_
_entity.id
_entity.type
_entity.pdbx_description
1 polymer ?
#
loop_
_entity_poly.entity_id
_entity_poly.type
_entity_poly.pdbx_seq_one_letter_code
_entity_poly.pdbx_strand_id
1 'polypeptide(L)'
;MVLLVPWVLVVWLWLRPAHAPADRKPSAAFRPVPTDAHSSGGKTTGPWGPLSFSRILIEPPEDFIPVVFTTPQPIRWFLPVADAAAAARFWQDLALPPAARDSLQRATLSAGEAAGLLVRPDHATVLDLSPADRTKLYAALAAHPRNALQRDPFRCRVDAVEDWFEGSGLPADVVGLTRRLLYERNGSMYLSDHDLVLPRIPTAEGRLRYIKVMSRKTALLGLLHVGPESDVDALVRYWGQGRRSKDIEPLLQSLARRPEGGRIDLVHLLPAFARRLLYTYPTPSDDPADLNRDCHWTSLNFYSAEADDRFADLAQARTALLRDYYQVNGAPALGDIVMLVRPDGQGIHSCVYVADDVVFTKNGAAFSVPWTLARLENVVAFYTVTEPIEVRRYRLKPR
;
A
#
# COMPACT_ATOMS: atom_id res chain seq x y z
N MET A 1 11.42 -21.38 19.50
CA MET A 1 11.48 -21.10 18.04
C MET A 1 10.19 -20.39 17.68
N VAL A 2 10.15 -19.07 17.88
CA VAL A 2 8.93 -18.27 17.75
C VAL A 2 8.76 -17.88 16.29
N LEU A 3 7.73 -18.42 15.64
CA LEU A 3 7.27 -18.03 14.31
C LEU A 3 6.68 -16.61 14.39
N LEU A 4 7.54 -15.61 14.26
CA LEU A 4 7.12 -14.25 13.90
C LEU A 4 6.84 -14.25 12.40
N VAL A 5 5.65 -14.73 12.02
CA VAL A 5 5.02 -14.43 10.74
C VAL A 5 3.98 -13.37 11.01
N PRO A 6 4.15 -12.14 10.50
CA PRO A 6 3.12 -11.16 10.74
C PRO A 6 2.92 -10.26 9.50
N TRP A 7 1.76 -9.76 9.08
CA TRP A 7 0.74 -9.03 9.83
C TRP A 7 -0.50 -8.83 8.91
N VAL A 8 -1.48 -9.74 8.93
CA VAL A 8 -2.90 -9.44 8.58
C VAL A 8 -3.87 -10.20 9.50
N LEU A 9 -3.41 -10.80 10.60
CA LEU A 9 -4.31 -11.32 11.63
C LEU A 9 -4.77 -10.19 12.56
N VAL A 10 -5.44 -9.17 12.02
CA VAL A 10 -6.53 -8.37 12.63
C VAL A 10 -7.10 -7.51 11.49
N VAL A 11 -8.11 -8.01 10.76
CA VAL A 11 -9.37 -7.35 10.34
C VAL A 11 -10.11 -8.42 9.52
N TRP A 12 -10.45 -9.54 10.17
CA TRP A 12 -11.43 -10.46 9.63
C TRP A 12 -12.49 -10.63 10.72
N LEU A 13 -13.73 -10.28 10.34
CA LEU A 13 -14.95 -10.17 11.14
C LEU A 13 -15.21 -8.78 11.76
N TRP A 14 -16.48 -8.33 11.58
CA TRP A 14 -17.17 -7.20 12.22
C TRP A 14 -17.34 -5.87 11.48
N LEU A 15 -17.20 -5.84 10.15
CA LEU A 15 -17.72 -4.75 9.30
C LEU A 15 -18.98 -5.12 8.52
N ARG A 16 -19.80 -6.05 9.03
CA ARG A 16 -21.19 -6.15 8.56
C ARG A 16 -22.02 -5.03 9.20
N PRO A 17 -22.73 -4.19 8.43
CA PRO A 17 -23.81 -3.40 9.01
C PRO A 17 -24.88 -4.38 9.54
N ALA A 18 -25.29 -4.22 10.80
CA ALA A 18 -26.56 -4.75 11.24
C ALA A 18 -27.63 -4.05 10.39
N HIS A 19 -28.24 -4.79 9.46
CA HIS A 19 -29.32 -4.35 8.57
C HIS A 19 -28.94 -3.22 7.60
N ALA A 20 -28.47 -3.60 6.40
CA ALA A 20 -28.52 -2.71 5.25
C ALA A 20 -29.96 -2.72 4.68
N PRO A 21 -30.64 -1.57 4.51
CA PRO A 21 -31.92 -1.54 3.83
C PRO A 21 -31.77 -1.99 2.37
N ALA A 22 -32.74 -2.78 1.88
CA ALA A 22 -32.74 -3.44 0.58
C ALA A 22 -32.72 -2.49 -0.64
N ASP A 23 -32.83 -1.17 -0.42
CA ASP A 23 -32.95 -0.15 -1.48
C ASP A 23 -31.70 0.74 -1.65
N ARG A 24 -30.49 0.19 -1.47
CA ARG A 24 -29.26 0.93 -1.81
C ARG A 24 -29.01 0.90 -3.31
N LYS A 25 -29.24 2.04 -3.98
CA LYS A 25 -28.71 2.27 -5.33
C LYS A 25 -27.18 2.08 -5.29
N PRO A 26 -26.58 1.29 -6.21
CA PRO A 26 -25.14 1.16 -6.29
C PRO A 26 -24.52 2.54 -6.49
N SER A 27 -23.57 2.90 -5.62
CA SER A 27 -22.69 4.04 -5.89
C SER A 27 -21.84 3.68 -7.11
N ALA A 28 -21.65 4.63 -8.03
CA ALA A 28 -20.89 4.39 -9.24
C ALA A 28 -19.46 3.96 -8.89
N ALA A 29 -18.96 2.95 -9.60
CA ALA A 29 -17.57 2.50 -9.46
C ALA A 29 -16.60 3.68 -9.62
N PHE A 30 -15.48 3.66 -8.89
CA PHE A 30 -14.45 4.67 -9.01
C PHE A 30 -14.02 4.81 -10.46
N ARG A 31 -14.14 6.02 -11.02
CA ARG A 31 -13.59 6.39 -12.31
C ARG A 31 -12.36 7.26 -12.06
N PRO A 32 -11.16 6.81 -12.43
CA PRO A 32 -9.98 7.67 -12.34
C PRO A 32 -10.15 8.88 -13.26
N VAL A 33 -9.63 10.03 -12.85
CA VAL A 33 -9.44 11.18 -13.75
C VAL A 33 -8.27 10.83 -14.67
N PRO A 34 -8.39 10.94 -16.01
CA PRO A 34 -7.34 10.54 -16.94
C PRO A 34 -5.99 11.23 -16.65
N THR A 35 -4.94 10.42 -16.52
CA THR A 35 -3.62 10.78 -15.99
C THR A 35 -2.66 11.38 -17.04
N ASP A 36 -3.09 11.54 -18.30
CA ASP A 36 -2.24 11.94 -19.43
C ASP A 36 -1.60 13.34 -19.29
N ALA A 37 -2.00 14.13 -18.28
CA ALA A 37 -1.44 15.45 -18.00
C ALA A 37 -0.36 15.47 -16.88
N HIS A 38 0.00 14.34 -16.28
CA HIS A 38 0.77 14.31 -15.02
C HIS A 38 2.07 13.50 -15.07
N SER A 39 2.74 13.49 -16.23
CA SER A 39 4.19 13.29 -16.26
C SER A 39 4.87 14.32 -15.34
N SER A 40 5.91 13.89 -14.64
CA SER A 40 6.76 14.71 -13.77
C SER A 40 6.97 16.12 -14.34
N GLY A 41 6.38 17.14 -13.70
CA GLY A 41 6.62 18.56 -14.04
C GLY A 41 5.40 19.41 -14.43
N GLY A 42 4.24 18.81 -14.72
CA GLY A 42 3.01 19.58 -15.00
C GLY A 42 2.47 20.32 -13.77
N LYS A 43 2.02 21.57 -13.95
CA LYS A 43 1.31 22.32 -12.90
C LYS A 43 -0.19 22.04 -12.95
N THR A 44 -0.79 21.65 -11.82
CA THR A 44 -2.25 21.49 -11.68
C THR A 44 -2.81 22.64 -10.84
N THR A 45 -4.04 23.06 -11.10
CA THR A 45 -4.66 24.19 -10.39
C THR A 45 -6.05 23.82 -9.89
N GLY A 46 -6.36 24.24 -8.67
CA GLY A 46 -7.69 24.08 -8.06
C GLY A 46 -7.84 24.98 -6.83
N PRO A 47 -8.82 24.72 -5.95
CA PRO A 47 -8.99 25.46 -4.69
C PRO A 47 -7.74 25.47 -3.79
N TRP A 48 -6.84 24.52 -3.99
CA TRP A 48 -5.56 24.37 -3.31
C TRP A 48 -4.41 25.17 -3.93
N GLY A 49 -4.64 25.87 -5.04
CA GLY A 49 -3.62 26.63 -5.78
C GLY A 49 -2.83 25.80 -6.80
N PRO A 50 -1.79 26.39 -7.41
CA PRO A 50 -0.96 25.70 -8.40
C PRO A 50 0.02 24.71 -7.74
N LEU A 51 -0.09 23.42 -8.05
CA LEU A 51 0.78 22.36 -7.53
C LEU A 51 1.64 21.75 -8.63
N SER A 52 2.85 21.31 -8.27
CA SER A 52 3.64 20.40 -9.09
C SER A 52 4.08 19.20 -8.26
N PHE A 53 4.15 18.03 -8.88
CA PHE A 53 4.56 16.80 -8.22
C PHE A 53 5.78 16.17 -8.90
N SER A 54 6.68 15.62 -8.10
CA SER A 54 7.75 14.73 -8.54
C SER A 54 7.65 13.40 -7.82
N ARG A 55 7.87 12.31 -8.55
CA ARG A 55 7.92 10.97 -7.98
C ARG A 55 9.26 10.78 -7.25
N ILE A 56 9.21 10.16 -6.08
CA ILE A 56 10.39 9.66 -5.37
C ILE A 56 10.19 8.21 -4.97
N LEU A 57 11.30 7.53 -4.70
CA LEU A 57 11.32 6.20 -4.12
C LEU A 57 11.92 6.30 -2.73
N ILE A 58 11.25 5.72 -1.75
CA ILE A 58 11.75 5.60 -0.38
C ILE A 58 11.91 4.12 -0.02
N GLU A 59 12.93 3.85 0.78
CA GLU A 59 13.30 2.51 1.25
C GLU A 59 13.20 2.47 2.78
N PRO A 60 12.83 1.31 3.35
CA PRO A 60 12.91 1.15 4.80
C PRO A 60 14.36 1.31 5.28
N PRO A 61 14.58 1.85 6.49
CA PRO A 61 15.88 1.81 7.15
C PRO A 61 16.43 0.38 7.21
N GLU A 62 17.76 0.23 7.17
CA GLU A 62 18.42 -1.08 7.18
C GLU A 62 18.07 -1.88 8.43
N ASP A 63 18.05 -1.21 9.58
CA ASP A 63 17.72 -1.81 10.87
C ASP A 63 16.26 -2.31 10.96
N PHE A 64 15.41 -1.90 10.01
CA PHE A 64 14.00 -2.32 9.97
C PHE A 64 13.80 -3.59 9.13
N ILE A 65 14.87 -4.14 8.55
CA ILE A 65 14.82 -5.35 7.72
C ILE A 65 15.27 -6.55 8.56
N PRO A 66 14.34 -7.45 8.94
CA PRO A 66 14.72 -8.65 9.68
C PRO A 66 15.69 -9.53 8.88
N VAL A 67 16.70 -10.08 9.57
CA VAL A 67 17.72 -10.97 8.99
C VAL A 67 17.13 -12.18 8.26
N VAL A 68 15.94 -12.64 8.66
CA VAL A 68 15.25 -13.74 7.98
C VAL A 68 14.96 -13.42 6.50
N PHE A 69 14.68 -12.16 6.15
CA PHE A 69 14.43 -11.77 4.75
C PHE A 69 15.69 -11.69 3.91
N THR A 70 16.87 -11.53 4.52
CA THR A 70 18.16 -11.50 3.80
C THR A 70 18.85 -12.87 3.80
N THR A 71 18.30 -13.84 4.53
CA THR A 71 18.84 -15.20 4.63
C THR A 71 18.08 -16.11 3.67
N PRO A 72 18.75 -16.73 2.67
CA PRO A 72 18.07 -17.61 1.73
C PRO A 72 17.30 -18.73 2.43
N GLN A 73 16.00 -18.85 2.12
CA GLN A 73 15.16 -19.92 2.63
C GLN A 73 14.84 -20.96 1.54
N PRO A 74 14.59 -22.23 1.90
CA PRO A 74 14.05 -23.20 0.95
C PRO A 74 12.61 -22.82 0.58
N ILE A 75 12.26 -22.96 -0.70
CA ILE A 75 10.89 -22.73 -1.18
C ILE A 75 9.94 -23.73 -0.53
N ARG A 76 8.88 -23.22 0.10
CA ARG A 76 7.87 -24.01 0.79
C ARG A 76 6.50 -23.42 0.52
N TRP A 77 5.59 -24.25 0.01
CA TRP A 77 4.19 -23.88 -0.16
C TRP A 77 3.31 -24.80 0.66
N PHE A 78 2.22 -24.25 1.14
CA PHE A 78 1.18 -24.96 1.86
C PHE A 78 -0.06 -25.07 0.99
N LEU A 79 -0.54 -26.28 0.78
CA LEU A 79 -1.81 -26.54 0.13
C LEU A 79 -2.87 -26.88 1.17
N PRO A 80 -3.98 -26.12 1.25
CA PRO A 80 -5.09 -26.43 2.15
C PRO A 80 -5.99 -27.53 1.55
N VAL A 81 -5.40 -28.67 1.22
CA VAL A 81 -6.08 -29.85 0.64
C VAL A 81 -5.87 -31.08 1.52
N ALA A 82 -6.86 -31.98 1.55
CA ALA A 82 -6.89 -33.09 2.49
C ALA A 82 -5.82 -34.17 2.21
N ASP A 83 -5.56 -34.47 0.94
CA ASP A 83 -4.74 -35.61 0.54
C ASP A 83 -4.05 -35.40 -0.82
N ALA A 84 -3.18 -36.34 -1.18
CA ALA A 84 -2.39 -36.28 -2.40
C ALA A 84 -3.24 -36.31 -3.69
N ALA A 85 -4.44 -36.91 -3.66
CA ALA A 85 -5.35 -36.93 -4.80
C ALA A 85 -6.02 -35.55 -4.98
N ALA A 86 -6.37 -34.88 -3.87
CA ALA A 86 -6.84 -33.50 -3.89
C ALA A 86 -5.76 -32.53 -4.36
N ALA A 87 -4.48 -32.75 -4.01
CA ALA A 87 -3.36 -31.98 -4.57
C ALA A 87 -3.22 -32.19 -6.08
N ALA A 88 -3.32 -33.44 -6.56
CA ALA A 88 -3.26 -33.74 -7.99
C ALA A 88 -4.36 -33.00 -8.77
N ARG A 89 -5.61 -32.98 -8.24
CA ARG A 89 -6.70 -32.19 -8.81
C ARG A 89 -6.40 -30.69 -8.79
N PHE A 90 -5.90 -30.17 -7.68
CA PHE A 90 -5.50 -28.76 -7.57
C PHE A 90 -4.49 -28.34 -8.65
N TRP A 91 -3.46 -29.17 -8.91
CA TRP A 91 -2.50 -28.91 -9.99
C TRP A 91 -3.12 -29.01 -11.39
N GLN A 92 -4.07 -29.91 -11.58
CA GLN A 92 -4.80 -30.06 -12.84
C GLN A 92 -5.70 -28.86 -13.12
N ASP A 93 -6.44 -28.38 -12.11
CA ASP A 93 -7.37 -27.26 -12.22
C ASP A 93 -6.66 -25.93 -12.55
N LEU A 94 -5.40 -25.78 -12.12
CA LEU A 94 -4.56 -24.62 -12.48
C LEU A 94 -4.07 -24.67 -13.94
N ALA A 95 -4.29 -25.78 -14.65
CA ALA A 95 -3.89 -26.01 -16.03
C ALA A 95 -2.38 -25.77 -16.29
N LEU A 96 -1.53 -26.14 -15.33
CA LEU A 96 -0.08 -26.03 -15.44
C LEU A 96 0.49 -27.04 -16.47
N PRO A 97 1.66 -26.76 -17.07
CA PRO A 97 2.33 -27.71 -17.98
C PRO A 97 2.51 -29.10 -17.34
N PRO A 98 2.37 -30.21 -18.09
CA PRO A 98 2.49 -31.57 -17.54
C PRO A 98 3.76 -31.79 -16.72
N ALA A 99 4.93 -31.39 -17.23
CA ALA A 99 6.20 -31.54 -16.52
C ALA A 99 6.24 -30.80 -15.17
N ALA A 100 5.65 -29.59 -15.11
CA ALA A 100 5.54 -28.84 -13.86
C ALA A 100 4.60 -29.54 -12.88
N ARG A 101 3.43 -30.03 -13.34
CA ARG A 101 2.48 -30.78 -12.49
C ARG A 101 3.11 -32.03 -11.91
N ASP A 102 3.82 -32.81 -12.71
CA ASP A 102 4.48 -34.04 -12.25
C ASP A 102 5.58 -33.74 -11.24
N SER A 103 6.32 -32.64 -11.45
CA SER A 103 7.33 -32.18 -10.50
C SER A 103 6.70 -31.74 -9.17
N LEU A 104 5.66 -30.89 -9.22
CA LEU A 104 4.95 -30.41 -8.04
C LEU A 104 4.26 -31.52 -7.26
N GLN A 105 3.70 -32.51 -7.95
CA GLN A 105 3.10 -33.68 -7.32
C GLN A 105 4.16 -34.49 -6.56
N ARG A 106 5.34 -34.74 -7.14
CA ARG A 106 6.45 -35.43 -6.45
C ARG A 106 7.01 -34.62 -5.29
N ALA A 107 7.01 -33.29 -5.42
CA ALA A 107 7.42 -32.36 -4.38
C ALA A 107 6.39 -32.21 -3.24
N THR A 108 5.19 -32.78 -3.39
CA THR A 108 4.12 -32.72 -2.39
C THR A 108 4.35 -33.78 -1.30
N LEU A 109 4.49 -33.32 -0.07
CA LEU A 109 4.75 -34.13 1.12
C LEU A 109 3.50 -34.14 2.00
N SER A 110 3.15 -35.33 2.52
CA SER A 110 2.15 -35.46 3.58
C SER A 110 2.58 -34.64 4.78
N ALA A 111 1.76 -33.67 5.20
CA ALA A 111 2.00 -33.01 6.48
C ALA A 111 1.55 -33.96 7.60
N GLY A 112 2.37 -34.09 8.65
CA GLY A 112 2.07 -34.97 9.80
C GLY A 112 0.92 -34.50 10.69
N GLU A 113 0.12 -33.51 10.28
CA GLU A 113 -0.98 -32.95 11.07
C GLU A 113 -2.16 -32.57 10.15
N ALA A 114 -3.38 -32.71 10.67
CA ALA A 114 -4.67 -32.79 9.97
C ALA A 114 -5.15 -31.54 9.19
N ALA A 115 -4.27 -30.68 8.69
CA ALA A 115 -4.65 -29.37 8.16
C ALA A 115 -4.22 -29.07 6.70
N GLY A 116 -3.48 -29.93 6.00
CA GLY A 116 -3.09 -29.69 4.61
C GLY A 116 -1.83 -30.43 4.18
N LEU A 117 -1.25 -30.07 3.04
CA LEU A 117 -0.01 -30.65 2.52
C LEU A 117 1.09 -29.60 2.38
N LEU A 118 2.34 -30.03 2.54
CA LEU A 118 3.52 -29.19 2.32
C LEU A 118 4.13 -29.53 0.96
N VAL A 119 4.45 -28.53 0.15
CA VAL A 119 5.12 -28.70 -1.14
C VAL A 119 6.49 -28.06 -1.07
N ARG A 120 7.51 -28.79 -1.50
CA ARG A 120 8.91 -28.32 -1.60
C ARG A 120 9.39 -28.42 -3.04
N PRO A 121 8.95 -27.50 -3.92
CA PRO A 121 9.34 -27.55 -5.32
C PRO A 121 10.85 -27.33 -5.44
N ASP A 122 11.46 -27.96 -6.45
CA ASP A 122 12.83 -27.62 -6.82
C ASP A 122 12.89 -26.25 -7.51
N HIS A 123 14.07 -25.64 -7.52
CA HIS A 123 14.23 -24.29 -8.07
C HIS A 123 13.95 -24.21 -9.57
N ALA A 124 14.28 -25.26 -10.34
CA ALA A 124 14.06 -25.25 -11.79
C ALA A 124 12.56 -25.22 -12.10
N THR A 125 11.78 -26.04 -11.41
CA THR A 125 10.32 -26.05 -11.55
C THR A 125 9.71 -24.67 -11.33
N VAL A 126 10.15 -23.92 -10.31
CA VAL A 126 9.62 -22.57 -10.03
C VAL A 126 10.13 -21.52 -11.02
N LEU A 127 11.38 -21.63 -11.47
CA LEU A 127 11.98 -20.73 -12.46
C LEU A 127 11.36 -20.87 -13.86
N ASP A 128 10.89 -22.08 -14.20
CA ASP A 128 10.31 -22.40 -15.50
C ASP A 128 8.81 -22.07 -15.58
N LEU A 129 8.17 -21.67 -14.46
CA LEU A 129 6.81 -21.16 -14.49
C LEU A 129 6.73 -19.89 -15.34
N SER A 130 5.82 -19.90 -16.32
CA SER A 130 5.47 -18.70 -17.07
C SER A 130 4.84 -17.64 -16.14
N PRO A 131 4.88 -16.34 -16.48
CA PRO A 131 4.20 -15.31 -15.70
C PRO A 131 2.71 -15.63 -15.49
N ALA A 132 2.02 -16.16 -16.50
CA ALA A 132 0.60 -16.51 -16.42
C ALA A 132 0.33 -17.67 -15.43
N ASP A 133 1.17 -18.70 -15.46
CA ASP A 133 1.07 -19.84 -14.54
C ASP A 133 1.38 -19.43 -13.10
N ARG A 134 2.40 -18.60 -12.93
CA ARG A 134 2.78 -18.00 -11.64
C ARG A 134 1.64 -17.18 -11.06
N THR A 135 0.98 -16.33 -11.85
CA THR A 135 -0.18 -15.55 -11.40
C THR A 135 -1.31 -16.44 -10.89
N LYS A 136 -1.68 -17.50 -11.64
CA LYS A 136 -2.74 -18.44 -11.24
C LYS A 136 -2.37 -19.19 -9.95
N LEU A 137 -1.18 -19.80 -9.94
CA LEU A 137 -0.70 -20.58 -8.80
C LEU A 137 -0.62 -19.72 -7.54
N TYR A 138 -0.02 -18.53 -7.63
CA TYR A 138 0.18 -17.68 -6.46
C TYR A 138 -1.10 -17.01 -5.99
N ALA A 139 -2.08 -16.76 -6.87
CA ALA A 139 -3.42 -16.38 -6.45
C ALA A 139 -4.08 -17.48 -5.60
N ALA A 140 -3.95 -18.75 -6.00
CA ALA A 140 -4.51 -19.87 -5.24
C ALA A 140 -3.76 -20.10 -3.91
N LEU A 141 -2.42 -20.02 -3.91
CA LEU A 141 -1.63 -20.16 -2.67
C LEU A 141 -1.88 -19.03 -1.68
N ALA A 142 -2.05 -17.78 -2.16
CA ALA A 142 -2.31 -16.61 -1.33
C ALA A 142 -3.57 -16.71 -0.45
N ALA A 143 -4.51 -17.59 -0.82
CA ALA A 143 -5.73 -17.82 -0.04
C ALA A 143 -5.44 -18.33 1.38
N HIS A 144 -4.28 -18.99 1.59
CA HIS A 144 -3.92 -19.54 2.89
C HIS A 144 -2.81 -18.71 3.58
N PRO A 145 -2.96 -18.33 4.87
CA PRO A 145 -2.00 -17.46 5.57
C PRO A 145 -0.59 -18.05 5.73
N ARG A 146 -0.44 -19.39 5.66
CA ARG A 146 0.87 -20.05 5.69
C ARG A 146 1.74 -19.77 4.46
N ASN A 147 1.17 -19.28 3.37
CA ASN A 147 1.89 -18.87 2.17
C ASN A 147 2.17 -17.36 2.22
N ALA A 148 2.92 -16.92 3.23
CA ALA A 148 3.11 -15.49 3.51
C ALA A 148 3.63 -14.71 2.30
N LEU A 149 4.58 -15.28 1.55
CA LEU A 149 5.20 -14.63 0.39
C LEU A 149 4.25 -14.45 -0.80
N GLN A 150 3.31 -15.40 -1.01
CA GLN A 150 2.30 -15.29 -2.06
C GLN A 150 1.11 -14.43 -1.62
N ARG A 151 0.83 -14.41 -0.31
CA ARG A 151 -0.23 -13.60 0.31
C ARG A 151 0.13 -12.11 0.35
N ASP A 152 1.34 -11.79 0.81
CA ASP A 152 1.87 -10.43 0.89
C ASP A 152 3.24 -10.29 0.16
N PRO A 153 3.24 -10.48 -1.16
CA PRO A 153 4.42 -10.31 -2.01
C PRO A 153 4.91 -8.86 -2.07
N PHE A 154 6.19 -8.69 -2.40
CA PHE A 154 6.67 -7.40 -2.88
C PHE A 154 5.89 -6.98 -4.12
N ARG A 155 5.55 -5.70 -4.23
CA ARG A 155 4.77 -5.20 -5.36
C ARG A 155 5.02 -3.74 -5.68
N CYS A 156 4.90 -3.41 -6.96
CA CYS A 156 4.91 -2.06 -7.51
C CYS A 156 3.84 -1.94 -8.61
N ARG A 157 3.65 -0.73 -9.14
CA ARG A 157 2.84 -0.56 -10.35
C ARG A 157 3.55 -1.15 -11.56
N VAL A 158 2.78 -1.59 -12.56
CA VAL A 158 3.33 -2.13 -13.82
C VAL A 158 4.23 -1.12 -14.53
N ASP A 159 3.83 0.15 -14.56
CA ASP A 159 4.60 1.24 -15.18
C ASP A 159 5.78 1.75 -14.33
N ALA A 160 5.99 1.20 -13.13
CA ALA A 160 7.03 1.62 -12.19
C ALA A 160 8.09 0.52 -11.95
N VAL A 161 8.09 -0.54 -12.76
CA VAL A 161 9.08 -1.63 -12.63
C VAL A 161 10.50 -1.12 -12.91
N GLU A 162 10.67 -0.24 -13.88
CA GLU A 162 11.99 0.31 -14.22
C GLU A 162 12.51 1.22 -13.11
N ASP A 163 11.66 2.11 -12.57
CA ASP A 163 11.95 2.91 -11.38
C ASP A 163 12.42 2.01 -10.21
N TRP A 164 11.86 0.81 -10.08
CA TRP A 164 12.21 -0.13 -9.01
C TRP A 164 13.70 -0.48 -9.02
N PHE A 165 14.29 -0.67 -10.21
CA PHE A 165 15.70 -1.07 -10.38
C PHE A 165 16.64 0.10 -10.68
N GLU A 166 16.10 1.26 -11.06
CA GLU A 166 16.89 2.46 -11.33
C GLU A 166 17.73 2.86 -10.11
N GLY A 167 19.02 3.09 -10.32
CA GLY A 167 19.94 3.46 -9.24
C GLY A 167 20.03 2.43 -8.09
N SER A 168 19.61 1.19 -8.30
CA SER A 168 19.57 0.16 -7.25
C SER A 168 20.94 -0.35 -6.81
N GLY A 169 21.96 -0.19 -7.66
CA GLY A 169 23.30 -0.76 -7.43
C GLY A 169 23.31 -2.29 -7.36
N LEU A 170 22.28 -2.95 -7.93
CA LEU A 170 22.21 -4.40 -8.06
C LEU A 170 22.93 -4.88 -9.34
N PRO A 171 23.62 -6.04 -9.32
CA PRO A 171 24.19 -6.65 -10.51
C PRO A 171 23.15 -6.94 -11.60
N ALA A 172 23.54 -6.82 -12.87
CA ALA A 172 22.62 -6.98 -14.00
C ALA A 172 22.00 -8.39 -14.10
N ASP A 173 22.74 -9.42 -13.72
CA ASP A 173 22.27 -10.81 -13.66
C ASP A 173 21.22 -11.02 -12.55
N VAL A 174 21.41 -10.37 -11.39
CA VAL A 174 20.43 -10.35 -10.30
C VAL A 174 19.14 -9.67 -10.76
N VAL A 175 19.25 -8.48 -11.37
CA VAL A 175 18.08 -7.77 -11.92
C VAL A 175 17.38 -8.60 -13.00
N GLY A 176 18.15 -9.22 -13.91
CA GLY A 176 17.61 -10.08 -14.95
C GLY A 176 16.86 -11.30 -14.40
N LEU A 177 17.39 -11.94 -13.36
CA LEU A 177 16.72 -13.04 -12.67
C LEU A 177 15.44 -12.58 -11.97
N THR A 178 15.49 -11.46 -11.25
CA THR A 178 14.31 -10.91 -10.58
C THR A 178 13.21 -10.57 -11.58
N ARG A 179 13.54 -9.94 -12.72
CA ARG A 179 12.58 -9.63 -13.80
C ARG A 179 11.87 -10.88 -14.31
N ARG A 180 12.58 -11.99 -14.48
CA ARG A 180 11.99 -13.27 -14.90
C ARG A 180 10.97 -13.84 -13.90
N LEU A 181 11.10 -13.49 -12.61
CA LEU A 181 10.24 -13.96 -11.53
C LEU A 181 9.03 -13.05 -11.30
N LEU A 182 9.00 -11.86 -11.93
CA LEU A 182 7.86 -10.97 -11.82
C LEU A 182 6.62 -11.55 -12.49
N TYR A 183 5.47 -11.24 -11.93
CA TYR A 183 4.19 -11.59 -12.49
C TYR A 183 3.17 -10.49 -12.24
N GLU A 184 2.22 -10.34 -13.17
CA GLU A 184 1.18 -9.32 -13.07
C GLU A 184 -0.06 -9.89 -12.39
N ARG A 185 -0.67 -9.09 -11.51
CA ARG A 185 -1.99 -9.37 -10.93
C ARG A 185 -2.73 -8.06 -10.69
N ASN A 186 -3.90 -7.87 -11.31
CA ASN A 186 -4.74 -6.68 -11.11
C ASN A 186 -4.02 -5.34 -11.41
N GLY A 187 -3.28 -5.27 -12.53
CA GLY A 187 -2.59 -4.04 -12.94
C GLY A 187 -1.41 -3.64 -12.03
N SER A 188 -0.90 -4.56 -11.22
CA SER A 188 0.33 -4.39 -10.42
C SER A 188 1.30 -5.53 -10.70
N MET A 189 2.59 -5.26 -10.53
CA MET A 189 3.67 -6.23 -10.67
C MET A 189 4.08 -6.75 -9.30
N TYR A 190 4.30 -8.05 -9.21
CA TYR A 190 4.53 -8.77 -7.97
C TYR A 190 5.78 -9.62 -8.02
N LEU A 191 6.40 -9.81 -6.85
CA LEU A 191 7.49 -10.75 -6.62
C LEU A 191 7.27 -11.50 -5.30
N SER A 192 7.14 -12.82 -5.39
CA SER A 192 7.06 -13.72 -4.23
C SER A 192 8.36 -14.49 -4.01
N ASP A 193 9.10 -14.77 -5.09
CA ASP A 193 10.17 -15.77 -5.12
C ASP A 193 11.57 -15.18 -4.88
N HIS A 194 11.67 -14.19 -4.00
CA HIS A 194 12.95 -13.58 -3.66
C HIS A 194 13.99 -14.59 -3.11
N ASP A 195 13.53 -15.68 -2.50
CA ASP A 195 14.35 -16.83 -2.06
C ASP A 195 15.07 -17.58 -3.21
N LEU A 196 14.62 -17.43 -4.46
CA LEU A 196 15.37 -17.95 -5.62
C LEU A 196 16.54 -17.05 -6.02
N VAL A 197 16.48 -15.77 -5.63
CA VAL A 197 17.46 -14.74 -6.00
C VAL A 197 18.54 -14.61 -4.93
N LEU A 198 18.16 -14.62 -3.65
CA LEU A 198 19.09 -14.46 -2.53
C LEU A 198 20.33 -15.39 -2.57
N PRO A 199 20.22 -16.69 -2.92
CA PRO A 199 21.39 -17.57 -3.05
C PRO A 199 22.40 -17.14 -4.11
N ARG A 200 21.99 -16.33 -5.11
CA ARG A 200 22.88 -15.81 -6.16
C ARG A 200 23.70 -14.60 -5.71
N ILE A 201 23.36 -14.04 -4.55
CA ILE A 201 24.01 -12.83 -4.02
C ILE A 201 24.95 -13.26 -2.88
N PRO A 202 26.27 -13.28 -3.10
CA PRO A 202 27.20 -13.91 -2.16
C PRO A 202 27.32 -13.16 -0.84
N THR A 203 27.28 -11.82 -0.86
CA THR A 203 27.51 -10.98 0.31
C THR A 203 26.22 -10.66 1.06
N ALA A 204 26.32 -10.56 2.39
CA ALA A 204 25.20 -10.14 3.23
C ALA A 204 24.71 -8.73 2.90
N GLU A 205 25.64 -7.80 2.65
CA GLU A 205 25.33 -6.43 2.21
C GLU A 205 24.56 -6.42 0.87
N GLY A 206 24.95 -7.26 -0.09
CA GLY A 206 24.25 -7.37 -1.36
C GLY A 206 22.83 -7.89 -1.19
N ARG A 207 22.62 -8.87 -0.30
CA ARG A 207 21.28 -9.41 0.00
C ARG A 207 20.41 -8.38 0.71
N LEU A 208 20.98 -7.62 1.64
CA LEU A 208 20.29 -6.50 2.30
C LEU A 208 19.87 -5.45 1.27
N ARG A 209 20.79 -5.02 0.40
CA ARG A 209 20.49 -4.09 -0.70
C ARG A 209 19.37 -4.62 -1.59
N TYR A 210 19.40 -5.90 -1.95
CA TYR A 210 18.34 -6.51 -2.74
C TYR A 210 16.96 -6.41 -2.05
N ILE A 211 16.87 -6.75 -0.77
CA ILE A 211 15.61 -6.63 -0.02
C ILE A 211 15.16 -5.18 0.13
N LYS A 212 16.08 -4.23 0.37
CA LYS A 212 15.75 -2.79 0.36
C LYS A 212 15.14 -2.35 -0.96
N VAL A 213 15.77 -2.72 -2.08
CA VAL A 213 15.28 -2.39 -3.42
C VAL A 213 13.89 -3.00 -3.62
N MET A 214 13.68 -4.28 -3.31
CA MET A 214 12.35 -4.92 -3.39
C MET A 214 11.31 -4.30 -2.43
N SER A 215 11.77 -3.61 -1.39
CA SER A 215 10.90 -2.94 -0.42
C SER A 215 10.60 -1.48 -0.76
N ARG A 216 11.18 -0.94 -1.86
CA ARG A 216 10.95 0.44 -2.32
C ARG A 216 9.46 0.76 -2.43
N LYS A 217 9.10 1.96 -1.99
CA LYS A 217 7.74 2.50 -2.12
C LYS A 217 7.80 3.79 -2.92
N THR A 218 6.92 3.89 -3.90
CA THR A 218 6.70 5.13 -4.65
C THR A 218 5.95 6.13 -3.77
N ALA A 219 6.46 7.35 -3.67
CA ALA A 219 5.81 8.48 -3.03
C ALA A 219 5.87 9.72 -3.93
N LEU A 220 5.06 10.73 -3.62
CA LEU A 220 5.04 12.00 -4.34
C LEU A 220 5.60 13.11 -3.46
N LEU A 221 6.61 13.84 -3.93
CA LEU A 221 6.91 15.17 -3.40
C LEU A 221 6.00 16.19 -4.10
N GLY A 222 5.25 16.96 -3.31
CA GLY A 222 4.37 18.01 -3.81
C GLY A 222 4.90 19.39 -3.45
N LEU A 223 4.87 20.31 -4.41
CA LEU A 223 5.21 21.71 -4.21
C LEU A 223 4.02 22.60 -4.56
N LEU A 224 3.64 23.48 -3.63
CA LEU A 224 2.75 24.60 -3.91
C LEU A 224 3.55 25.78 -4.44
N HIS A 225 3.10 26.35 -5.55
CA HIS A 225 3.66 27.56 -6.13
C HIS A 225 2.82 28.76 -5.70
N VAL A 226 3.48 29.76 -5.12
CA VAL A 226 2.84 31.00 -4.66
C VAL A 226 3.59 32.17 -5.28
N GLY A 227 2.88 33.09 -5.91
CA GLY A 227 3.46 34.28 -6.54
C GLY A 227 2.63 35.54 -6.29
N PRO A 228 3.06 36.69 -6.83
CA PRO A 228 2.37 37.98 -6.63
C PRO A 228 0.88 37.96 -7.00
N GLU A 229 0.52 37.18 -8.02
CA GLU A 229 -0.86 37.05 -8.53
C GLU A 229 -1.69 35.98 -7.79
N SER A 230 -1.15 35.34 -6.74
CA SER A 230 -1.88 34.31 -6.00
C SER A 230 -2.92 34.90 -5.06
N ASP A 231 -4.15 34.37 -5.07
CA ASP A 231 -5.15 34.65 -4.05
C ASP A 231 -4.73 33.96 -2.73
N VAL A 232 -3.95 34.66 -1.92
CA VAL A 232 -3.44 34.14 -0.65
C VAL A 232 -4.59 33.79 0.31
N ASP A 233 -5.68 34.55 0.31
CA ASP A 233 -6.82 34.27 1.19
C ASP A 233 -7.49 32.95 0.81
N ALA A 234 -7.62 32.65 -0.49
CA ALA A 234 -8.11 31.33 -0.95
C ALA A 234 -7.19 30.20 -0.52
N LEU A 235 -5.87 30.38 -0.65
CA LEU A 235 -4.90 29.38 -0.22
C LEU A 235 -4.96 29.16 1.31
N VAL A 236 -5.11 30.23 2.09
CA VAL A 236 -5.29 30.15 3.55
C VAL A 236 -6.60 29.47 3.92
N ARG A 237 -7.70 29.72 3.19
CA ARG A 237 -8.98 29.01 3.39
C ARG A 237 -8.85 27.52 3.14
N TYR A 238 -8.06 27.11 2.14
CA TYR A 238 -7.85 25.70 1.83
C TYR A 238 -6.86 25.02 2.79
N TRP A 239 -5.63 25.53 2.87
CA TRP A 239 -4.54 24.91 3.63
C TRP A 239 -4.61 25.19 5.14
N GLY A 240 -5.34 26.22 5.56
CA GLY A 240 -5.56 26.59 6.96
C GLY A 240 -6.67 25.79 7.67
N GLN A 241 -7.27 24.79 7.00
CA GLN A 241 -8.21 23.84 7.61
C GLN A 241 -7.62 23.22 8.88
N GLY A 242 -8.49 22.88 9.84
CA GLY A 242 -8.06 22.38 11.15
C GLY A 242 -7.54 23.46 12.11
N ARG A 243 -8.04 24.71 11.98
CA ARG A 243 -7.68 25.88 12.82
C ARG A 243 -6.22 26.32 12.66
N ARG A 244 -5.67 26.19 11.44
CA ARG A 244 -4.26 26.46 11.12
C ARG A 244 -4.02 27.67 10.23
N SER A 245 -5.06 28.45 9.94
CA SER A 245 -4.94 29.66 9.11
C SER A 245 -3.84 30.61 9.61
N LYS A 246 -3.76 30.83 10.93
CA LYS A 246 -2.74 31.69 11.57
C LYS A 246 -1.31 31.21 11.37
N ASP A 247 -1.10 29.90 11.24
CA ASP A 247 0.23 29.31 11.07
C ASP A 247 0.69 29.32 9.60
N ILE A 248 -0.26 29.33 8.67
CA ILE A 248 0.00 29.23 7.23
C ILE A 248 0.04 30.60 6.56
N GLU A 249 -0.82 31.52 6.97
CA GLU A 249 -0.99 32.82 6.32
C GLU A 249 0.30 33.65 6.22
N PRO A 250 1.08 33.87 7.30
CA PRO A 250 2.30 34.70 7.20
C PRO A 250 3.32 34.12 6.22
N LEU A 251 3.40 32.79 6.14
CA LEU A 251 4.30 32.08 5.24
C LEU A 251 3.90 32.25 3.78
N LEU A 252 2.62 32.07 3.46
CA LEU A 252 2.11 32.26 2.10
C LEU A 252 2.21 33.72 1.65
N GLN A 253 1.86 34.68 2.52
CA GLN A 253 2.03 36.11 2.24
C GLN A 253 3.50 36.47 1.97
N SER A 254 4.43 35.88 2.71
CA SER A 254 5.86 36.10 2.47
C SER A 254 6.32 35.61 1.10
N LEU A 255 5.79 34.47 0.62
CA LEU A 255 6.14 33.95 -0.71
C LEU A 255 5.50 34.80 -1.82
N ALA A 256 4.25 35.24 -1.64
CA ALA A 256 3.54 36.07 -2.62
C ALA A 256 4.20 37.44 -2.82
N ARG A 257 4.82 38.03 -1.78
CA ARG A 257 5.52 39.33 -1.88
C ARG A 257 6.82 39.29 -2.69
N ARG A 258 7.36 38.11 -3.01
CA ARG A 258 8.60 37.99 -3.80
C ARG A 258 8.29 38.24 -5.27
N PRO A 259 9.09 39.04 -6.00
CA PRO A 259 8.87 39.30 -7.43
C PRO A 259 8.77 38.03 -8.28
N GLU A 260 9.60 37.03 -7.99
CA GLU A 260 9.62 35.72 -8.64
C GLU A 260 8.68 34.69 -7.98
N GLY A 261 7.95 35.08 -6.94
CA GLY A 261 7.20 34.18 -6.07
C GLY A 261 8.10 33.20 -5.32
N GLY A 262 7.56 32.03 -5.01
CA GLY A 262 8.27 30.95 -4.36
C GLY A 262 7.54 29.62 -4.41
N ARG A 263 8.21 28.59 -3.92
CA ARG A 263 7.69 27.23 -3.82
C ARG A 263 7.79 26.76 -2.37
N ILE A 264 6.78 26.04 -1.91
CA ILE A 264 6.76 25.43 -0.58
C ILE A 264 6.35 23.97 -0.70
N ASP A 265 7.09 23.09 0.00
CA ASP A 265 6.74 21.69 0.08
C ASP A 265 5.44 21.49 0.88
N LEU A 266 4.54 20.65 0.37
CA LEU A 266 3.25 20.33 1.00
C LEU A 266 3.41 19.85 2.45
N VAL A 267 4.54 19.24 2.82
CA VAL A 267 4.83 18.84 4.20
C VAL A 267 4.66 20.00 5.20
N HIS A 268 5.01 21.23 4.79
CA HIS A 268 4.85 22.44 5.61
C HIS A 268 3.43 22.99 5.65
N LEU A 269 2.54 22.47 4.81
CA LEU A 269 1.12 22.82 4.78
C LEU A 269 0.26 21.78 5.51
N LEU A 270 0.77 20.56 5.74
CA LEU A 270 0.06 19.51 6.48
C LEU A 270 -0.01 19.78 8.00
N PRO A 271 -1.05 19.28 8.71
CA PRO A 271 -1.13 19.33 10.17
C PRO A 271 0.04 18.62 10.86
N ALA A 272 0.28 18.94 12.14
CA ALA A 272 1.44 18.49 12.89
C ALA A 272 1.63 16.95 12.87
N PHE A 273 0.56 16.19 13.10
CA PHE A 273 0.60 14.73 13.05
C PHE A 273 1.02 14.19 11.68
N ALA A 274 0.34 14.62 10.61
CA ALA A 274 0.64 14.16 9.25
C ALA A 274 2.05 14.59 8.81
N ARG A 275 2.45 15.83 9.13
CA ARG A 275 3.80 16.35 8.86
C ARG A 275 4.89 15.51 9.50
N ARG A 276 4.71 15.10 10.76
CA ARG A 276 5.69 14.31 11.51
C ARG A 276 5.88 12.91 10.91
N LEU A 277 4.82 12.34 10.34
CA LEU A 277 4.84 10.96 9.84
C LEU A 277 5.19 10.87 8.35
N LEU A 278 4.94 11.92 7.56
CA LEU A 278 5.15 11.86 6.12
C LEU A 278 6.59 11.47 5.75
N TYR A 279 6.72 10.45 4.89
CA TYR A 279 7.96 9.81 4.45
C TYR A 279 8.78 9.11 5.54
N THR A 280 8.17 8.79 6.67
CA THR A 280 8.79 7.97 7.72
C THR A 280 8.20 6.57 7.73
N TYR A 281 8.95 5.64 8.34
CA TYR A 281 8.51 4.29 8.62
C TYR A 281 8.18 4.17 10.11
N PRO A 282 7.11 3.45 10.48
CA PRO A 282 6.85 3.18 11.89
C PRO A 282 7.98 2.33 12.47
N THR A 283 8.44 2.67 13.67
CA THR A 283 9.49 1.92 14.37
C THR A 283 9.01 0.49 14.66
N PRO A 284 9.77 -0.56 14.28
CA PRO A 284 9.44 -1.93 14.64
C PRO A 284 9.25 -2.08 16.15
N SER A 285 8.13 -2.71 16.53
CA SER A 285 7.75 -2.94 17.91
C SER A 285 7.13 -4.32 18.06
N ASP A 286 7.44 -4.98 19.17
CA ASP A 286 6.81 -6.24 19.57
C ASP A 286 5.52 -6.00 20.38
N ASP A 287 5.21 -4.75 20.73
CA ASP A 287 3.98 -4.39 21.45
C ASP A 287 2.77 -4.57 20.53
N PRO A 288 1.80 -5.43 20.89
CA PRO A 288 0.58 -5.61 20.11
C PRO A 288 -0.21 -4.32 19.83
N ALA A 289 -0.12 -3.33 20.73
CA ALA A 289 -0.81 -2.06 20.58
C ALA A 289 -0.23 -1.21 19.45
N ASP A 290 1.09 -1.27 19.21
CA ASP A 290 1.77 -0.49 18.16
C ASP A 290 1.42 -0.99 16.75
N LEU A 291 1.06 -2.27 16.62
CA LEU A 291 0.66 -2.90 15.36
C LEU A 291 -0.64 -2.35 14.79
N ASN A 292 -1.51 -1.87 15.67
CA ASN A 292 -2.83 -1.39 15.32
C ASN A 292 -2.83 0.10 14.92
N ARG A 293 -1.64 0.73 14.82
CA ARG A 293 -1.46 2.06 14.21
C ARG A 293 -1.49 1.96 12.68
N ASP A 294 -2.67 1.61 12.17
CA ASP A 294 -2.93 1.31 10.77
C ASP A 294 -3.42 2.54 9.98
N CYS A 295 -4.04 2.28 8.82
CA CYS A 295 -4.62 3.30 7.95
C CYS A 295 -5.78 4.08 8.59
N HIS A 296 -6.57 3.43 9.46
CA HIS A 296 -7.72 4.03 10.15
C HIS A 296 -7.27 4.93 11.29
N TRP A 297 -6.35 4.43 12.13
CA TRP A 297 -5.70 5.23 13.18
C TRP A 297 -5.03 6.46 12.59
N THR A 298 -4.33 6.29 11.45
CA THR A 298 -3.67 7.39 10.74
C THR A 298 -4.67 8.44 10.25
N SER A 299 -5.77 8.01 9.62
CA SER A 299 -6.73 8.93 9.00
C SER A 299 -7.52 9.72 10.02
N LEU A 300 -7.95 9.09 11.12
CA LEU A 300 -8.72 9.76 12.17
C LEU A 300 -7.87 10.73 13.00
N ASN A 301 -6.56 10.52 13.08
CA ASN A 301 -5.62 11.40 13.77
C ASN A 301 -5.06 12.55 12.91
N PHE A 302 -5.50 12.69 11.66
CA PHE A 302 -4.89 13.65 10.71
C PHE A 302 -4.77 15.08 11.25
N TYR A 303 -5.81 15.57 11.95
CA TYR A 303 -5.82 16.91 12.55
C TYR A 303 -5.39 16.94 14.02
N SER A 304 -5.10 15.79 14.63
CA SER A 304 -4.73 15.72 16.04
C SER A 304 -3.32 16.29 16.27
N ALA A 305 -3.11 17.02 17.37
CA ALA A 305 -1.77 17.42 17.79
C ALA A 305 -1.01 16.23 18.39
N GLU A 306 -1.69 15.49 19.25
CA GLU A 306 -1.26 14.20 19.81
C GLU A 306 -2.18 13.10 19.31
N ALA A 307 -1.62 11.93 19.01
CA ALA A 307 -2.41 10.84 18.45
C ALA A 307 -3.32 10.24 19.54
N ASP A 308 -4.59 10.04 19.20
CA ASP A 308 -5.54 9.32 20.02
C ASP A 308 -5.45 7.82 19.68
N ASP A 309 -4.75 7.08 20.54
CA ASP A 309 -4.52 5.64 20.35
C ASP A 309 -5.80 4.81 20.54
N ARG A 310 -6.92 5.40 20.99
CA ARG A 310 -8.22 4.73 20.91
C ARG A 310 -8.60 4.38 19.48
N PHE A 311 -8.12 5.14 18.49
CA PHE A 311 -8.39 4.84 17.07
C PHE A 311 -7.61 3.62 16.54
N ALA A 312 -6.72 3.03 17.35
CA ALA A 312 -6.12 1.73 17.04
C ALA A 312 -7.12 0.59 17.26
N ASP A 313 -8.18 0.82 18.07
CA ASP A 313 -9.32 -0.09 18.16
C ASP A 313 -10.33 0.20 17.04
N LEU A 314 -10.62 -0.81 16.22
CA LEU A 314 -11.50 -0.67 15.06
C LEU A 314 -12.93 -0.26 15.43
N ALA A 315 -13.46 -0.71 16.57
CA ALA A 315 -14.81 -0.36 17.02
C ALA A 315 -14.87 1.11 17.46
N GLN A 316 -13.84 1.58 18.16
CA GLN A 316 -13.71 2.99 18.52
C GLN A 316 -13.49 3.88 17.29
N ALA A 317 -12.61 3.47 16.36
CA ALA A 317 -12.40 4.17 15.10
C ALA A 317 -13.72 4.32 14.30
N ARG A 318 -14.49 3.23 14.19
CA ARG A 318 -15.82 3.25 13.55
C ARG A 318 -16.78 4.19 14.26
N THR A 319 -16.82 4.13 15.59
CA THR A 319 -17.71 4.97 16.41
C THR A 319 -17.38 6.44 16.22
N ALA A 320 -16.08 6.79 16.24
CA ALA A 320 -15.60 8.15 16.00
C ALA A 320 -15.96 8.63 14.58
N LEU A 321 -15.75 7.79 13.56
CA LEU A 321 -16.12 8.15 12.18
C LEU A 321 -17.62 8.48 12.06
N LEU A 322 -18.50 7.63 12.60
CA LEU A 322 -19.94 7.84 12.50
C LEU A 322 -20.43 9.02 13.36
N ARG A 323 -19.80 9.26 14.50
CA ARG A 323 -20.14 10.36 15.42
C ARG A 323 -19.64 11.70 14.91
N ASP A 324 -18.39 11.77 14.49
CA ASP A 324 -17.67 13.04 14.27
C ASP A 324 -17.59 13.45 12.81
N TYR A 325 -17.86 12.53 11.87
CA TYR A 325 -17.81 12.81 10.44
C TYR A 325 -19.19 12.65 9.79
N TYR A 326 -19.35 13.24 8.61
CA TYR A 326 -20.51 13.03 7.74
C TYR A 326 -20.04 12.72 6.32
N GLN A 327 -20.80 11.88 5.61
CA GLN A 327 -20.46 11.50 4.24
C GLN A 327 -20.64 12.70 3.29
N VAL A 328 -19.68 12.92 2.39
CA VAL A 328 -19.72 13.98 1.38
C VAL A 328 -19.73 13.40 -0.02
N ASN A 329 -20.61 13.93 -0.87
CA ASN A 329 -20.71 13.59 -2.30
C ASN A 329 -20.15 14.69 -3.22
N GLY A 330 -19.77 15.84 -2.65
CA GLY A 330 -19.25 16.99 -3.39
C GLY A 330 -17.73 16.95 -3.59
N ALA A 331 -17.18 18.11 -3.99
CA ALA A 331 -15.75 18.27 -4.14
C ALA A 331 -15.02 17.98 -2.80
N PRO A 332 -13.98 17.13 -2.82
CA PRO A 332 -13.20 16.85 -1.63
C PRO A 332 -12.45 18.09 -1.15
N ALA A 333 -12.18 18.15 0.15
CA ALA A 333 -11.38 19.18 0.78
C ALA A 333 -10.27 18.54 1.61
N LEU A 334 -9.24 19.33 1.92
CA LEU A 334 -8.14 18.90 2.79
C LEU A 334 -8.70 18.26 4.07
N GLY A 335 -8.21 17.06 4.39
CA GLY A 335 -8.59 16.34 5.59
C GLY A 335 -9.84 15.48 5.48
N ASP A 336 -10.52 15.46 4.33
CA ASP A 336 -11.59 14.48 4.10
C ASP A 336 -11.02 13.07 4.13
N ILE A 337 -11.63 12.18 4.92
CA ILE A 337 -11.27 10.77 4.97
C ILE A 337 -11.88 10.10 3.73
N VAL A 338 -11.01 9.53 2.90
CA VAL A 338 -11.36 8.70 1.75
C VAL A 338 -11.31 7.24 2.19
N MET A 339 -12.47 6.59 2.18
CA MET A 339 -12.67 5.20 2.58
C MET A 339 -12.85 4.33 1.34
N LEU A 340 -12.08 3.25 1.24
CA LEU A 340 -12.25 2.20 0.24
C LEU A 340 -13.14 1.10 0.81
N VAL A 341 -14.25 0.82 0.13
CA VAL A 341 -15.29 -0.08 0.61
C VAL A 341 -15.54 -1.18 -0.42
N ARG A 342 -15.62 -2.43 0.05
CA ARG A 342 -16.01 -3.59 -0.78
C ARG A 342 -17.52 -3.64 -1.03
N PRO A 343 -17.99 -4.42 -2.03
CA PRO A 343 -19.43 -4.60 -2.29
C PRO A 343 -20.25 -5.08 -1.08
N ASP A 344 -19.65 -5.86 -0.18
CA ASP A 344 -20.27 -6.31 1.08
C ASP A 344 -20.43 -5.20 2.14
N GLY A 345 -19.94 -3.99 1.85
CA GLY A 345 -19.97 -2.83 2.72
C GLY A 345 -18.79 -2.72 3.68
N GLN A 346 -17.82 -3.66 3.64
CA GLN A 346 -16.64 -3.63 4.47
C GLN A 346 -15.66 -2.52 4.02
N GLY A 347 -15.31 -1.62 4.93
CA GLY A 347 -14.16 -0.71 4.75
C GLY A 347 -12.85 -1.49 4.84
N ILE A 348 -12.02 -1.41 3.80
CA ILE A 348 -10.76 -2.17 3.70
C ILE A 348 -9.51 -1.30 3.74
N HIS A 349 -9.68 0.01 3.55
CA HIS A 349 -8.61 0.99 3.66
C HIS A 349 -9.19 2.38 3.88
N SER A 350 -8.43 3.23 4.55
CA SER A 350 -8.71 4.66 4.59
C SER A 350 -7.46 5.50 4.38
N CYS A 351 -7.64 6.65 3.76
CA CYS A 351 -6.60 7.65 3.55
C CYS A 351 -7.22 9.04 3.64
N VAL A 352 -6.40 10.08 3.60
CA VAL A 352 -6.85 11.47 3.77
C VAL A 352 -6.60 12.26 2.51
N TYR A 353 -7.63 12.91 1.99
CA TYR A 353 -7.50 13.80 0.84
C TYR A 353 -6.64 15.02 1.19
N VAL A 354 -5.68 15.33 0.32
CA VAL A 354 -4.78 16.48 0.47
C VAL A 354 -5.14 17.55 -0.57
N ALA A 355 -4.99 17.24 -1.86
CA ALA A 355 -5.29 18.14 -2.98
C ALA A 355 -5.09 17.38 -4.31
N ASP A 356 -5.76 17.77 -5.40
CA ASP A 356 -5.47 17.25 -6.76
C ASP A 356 -5.45 15.71 -6.85
N ASP A 357 -6.41 15.05 -6.19
CA ASP A 357 -6.46 13.59 -6.06
C ASP A 357 -5.21 12.95 -5.44
N VAL A 358 -4.37 13.73 -4.77
CA VAL A 358 -3.31 13.26 -3.88
C VAL A 358 -3.89 13.04 -2.49
N VAL A 359 -3.54 11.91 -1.90
CA VAL A 359 -3.91 11.49 -0.57
C VAL A 359 -2.69 11.25 0.31
N PHE A 360 -2.82 11.55 1.59
CA PHE A 360 -1.92 11.10 2.64
C PHE A 360 -2.38 9.71 3.10
N THR A 361 -1.48 8.72 3.03
CA THR A 361 -1.86 7.33 3.30
C THR A 361 -0.74 6.50 3.91
N LYS A 362 -1.14 5.48 4.66
CA LYS A 362 -0.32 4.36 5.10
C LYS A 362 -0.96 3.08 4.57
N ASN A 363 -0.42 2.52 3.50
CA ASN A 363 -1.03 1.41 2.75
C ASN A 363 -0.84 0.04 3.45
N GLY A 364 -1.21 -0.05 4.74
CA GLY A 364 -1.07 -1.26 5.56
C GLY A 364 -0.69 -1.00 7.02
N ALA A 365 -0.71 -2.06 7.82
CA ALA A 365 -0.35 -2.01 9.23
C ALA A 365 1.17 -2.18 9.48
N ALA A 366 1.88 -2.86 8.57
CA ALA A 366 3.28 -3.24 8.77
C ALA A 366 4.25 -2.06 8.91
N PHE A 367 5.31 -2.26 9.72
CA PHE A 367 6.42 -1.32 9.91
C PHE A 367 7.23 -1.07 8.63
N SER A 368 7.18 -2.00 7.68
CA SER A 368 7.79 -1.85 6.35
C SER A 368 6.97 -0.97 5.38
N VAL A 369 5.84 -0.43 5.84
CA VAL A 369 4.98 0.46 5.05
C VAL A 369 5.08 1.88 5.61
N PRO A 370 5.59 2.84 4.81
CA PRO A 370 5.72 4.23 5.22
C PRO A 370 4.40 4.99 5.08
N TRP A 371 4.34 6.15 5.72
CA TRP A 371 3.35 7.17 5.39
C TRP A 371 3.81 7.97 4.16
N THR A 372 2.94 8.15 3.18
CA THR A 372 3.30 8.78 1.90
C THR A 372 2.19 9.67 1.37
N LEU A 373 2.56 10.58 0.46
CA LEU A 373 1.63 11.16 -0.50
C LEU A 373 1.57 10.25 -1.73
N ALA A 374 0.37 9.92 -2.17
CA ALA A 374 0.12 9.08 -3.34
C ALA A 374 -1.09 9.59 -4.14
N ARG A 375 -1.13 9.33 -5.45
CA ARG A 375 -2.38 9.52 -6.22
C ARG A 375 -3.44 8.54 -5.71
N LEU A 376 -4.68 9.01 -5.55
CA LEU A 376 -5.81 8.19 -5.11
C LEU A 376 -6.03 6.99 -6.03
N GLU A 377 -5.88 7.17 -7.35
CA GLU A 377 -5.99 6.06 -8.31
C GLU A 377 -5.00 4.92 -8.01
N ASN A 378 -3.78 5.26 -7.57
CA ASN A 378 -2.75 4.27 -7.23
C ASN A 378 -3.12 3.54 -5.94
N VAL A 379 -3.69 4.25 -4.97
CA VAL A 379 -4.20 3.65 -3.74
C VAL A 379 -5.38 2.72 -4.05
N VAL A 380 -6.34 3.13 -4.88
CA VAL A 380 -7.46 2.28 -5.30
C VAL A 380 -6.97 1.04 -6.05
N ALA A 381 -6.03 1.20 -6.99
CA ALA A 381 -5.44 0.08 -7.73
C ALA A 381 -4.73 -0.91 -6.78
N PHE A 382 -4.03 -0.42 -5.75
CA PHE A 382 -3.35 -1.25 -4.77
C PHE A 382 -4.29 -2.15 -3.96
N TYR A 383 -5.53 -1.72 -3.71
CA TYR A 383 -6.52 -2.49 -2.95
C TYR A 383 -7.51 -3.27 -3.81
N THR A 384 -7.62 -2.94 -5.11
CA THR A 384 -8.51 -3.66 -6.04
C THR A 384 -7.93 -5.05 -6.32
N VAL A 385 -8.54 -6.10 -5.76
CA VAL A 385 -8.07 -7.49 -5.95
C VAL A 385 -8.95 -8.25 -6.95
N THR A 386 -10.25 -8.35 -6.71
CA THR A 386 -11.17 -9.11 -7.60
C THR A 386 -12.47 -8.37 -7.84
N GLU A 387 -12.87 -7.53 -6.88
CA GLU A 387 -14.15 -6.85 -6.89
C GLU A 387 -13.96 -5.33 -7.03
N PRO A 388 -14.91 -4.64 -7.69
CA PRO A 388 -14.92 -3.19 -7.73
C PRO A 388 -14.93 -2.61 -6.32
N ILE A 389 -14.08 -1.62 -6.08
CA ILE A 389 -14.06 -0.86 -4.83
C ILE A 389 -14.92 0.39 -4.98
N GLU A 390 -15.78 0.62 -4.00
CA GLU A 390 -16.48 1.88 -3.82
C GLU A 390 -15.59 2.85 -3.04
N VAL A 391 -15.49 4.09 -3.52
CA VAL A 391 -14.80 5.18 -2.81
C VAL A 391 -15.83 6.07 -2.13
N ARG A 392 -15.79 6.14 -0.80
CA ARG A 392 -16.61 7.05 0.01
C ARG A 392 -15.75 8.12 0.64
N ARG A 393 -16.31 9.31 0.84
CA ARG A 393 -15.62 10.44 1.46
C ARG A 393 -16.37 10.90 2.69
N TYR A 394 -15.63 11.22 3.74
CA TYR A 394 -16.17 11.65 5.03
C TYR A 394 -15.48 12.93 5.48
N ARG A 395 -16.27 13.97 5.78
CA ARG A 395 -15.76 15.25 6.25
C ARG A 395 -15.98 15.39 7.75
N LEU A 396 -14.98 15.89 8.45
CA LEU A 396 -15.07 16.18 9.88
C LEU A 396 -16.15 17.25 10.11
N LYS A 397 -17.03 17.03 11.08
CA LYS A 397 -18.04 18.02 11.46
C LYS A 397 -17.35 19.27 12.02
N PRO A 398 -17.87 20.48 11.71
CA PRO A 398 -17.40 21.71 12.36
C PRO A 398 -17.49 21.56 13.89
N ARG A 399 -16.42 21.95 14.58
CA ARG A 399 -16.36 21.98 16.06
C ARG A 399 -16.51 23.38 16.59
#